data_AF-A0A1X7FAB9-F1
#
_entry.id   AF-A0A1X7FAB9-F1
#
_cell.length_a   1.000
_cell.length_b   1.000
_cell.length_c   1.000
_cell.angle_alpha   90.00
_cell.angle_beta   90.00
_cell.angle_gamma   90.00
#
_symmetry.space_group_name_H-M   'P 1'
#
loop_
_entity.id
_entity.type
_entity.pdbx_description
1 polymer ?
#
loop_
_entity_poly.entity_id
_entity_poly.type
_entity_poly.pdbx_seq_one_letter_code
_entity_poly.pdbx_strand_id
1 'polypeptide(L)'
;MLGPISYVCERSAEYVLIPELVNKLREKYTSVTPIYPWMTREGSGLSKDLHSAHGFRVLGLYARRPKVLREQNGLIHMKINHELAVAAAAGRSLGIPMIAGCPLAKDLIELGSCNRFFWVDLAKVKPSDLGFDMVIDNPLADETQDKSFVIDNLDEVLRIVEAESNLIGFDTFLESMKVIGMASRGRGAYHPLAFMGGYKAVYLLLTDVQRSGRF
;
A
#
# COMPACT_ATOMS: atom_id res chain seq x y z
N MET A 1 1.57 29.75 13.02
CA MET A 1 0.70 28.92 12.14
C MET A 1 0.97 27.47 12.47
N LEU A 2 -0.05 26.73 12.89
CA LEU A 2 0.06 25.29 13.12
C LEU A 2 -0.04 24.58 11.76
N GLY A 3 0.92 23.73 11.43
CA GLY A 3 0.89 22.92 10.20
C GLY A 3 -0.25 21.89 10.22
N PRO A 4 -0.47 21.14 9.13
CA PRO A 4 -1.52 20.12 9.05
C PRO A 4 -1.24 18.98 10.06
N ILE A 5 -2.27 18.58 10.82
CA ILE A 5 -2.16 17.60 11.91
C ILE A 5 -2.95 16.34 11.56
N SER A 6 -2.36 15.17 11.82
CA SER A 6 -3.07 13.90 11.70
C SER A 6 -3.84 13.59 12.98
N TYR A 7 -5.05 13.03 12.84
CA TYR A 7 -5.88 12.58 13.96
C TYR A 7 -5.92 11.04 14.08
N VAL A 8 -5.32 10.33 13.13
CA VAL A 8 -5.16 8.87 13.12
C VAL A 8 -3.74 8.46 12.75
N CYS A 9 -3.39 7.18 12.93
CA CYS A 9 -2.18 6.59 12.39
C CYS A 9 -2.47 5.79 11.10
N GLU A 10 -1.42 5.33 10.44
CA GLU A 10 -1.50 4.56 9.20
C GLU A 10 -2.31 3.26 9.37
N ARG A 11 -2.21 2.62 10.54
CA ARG A 11 -2.98 1.40 10.85
C ARG A 11 -4.49 1.63 10.88
N SER A 12 -4.94 2.79 11.34
CA SER A 12 -6.36 3.14 11.30
C SER A 12 -6.81 3.42 9.87
N ALA A 13 -5.96 4.03 9.03
CA ALA A 13 -6.25 4.24 7.62
C ALA A 13 -6.34 2.90 6.85
N GLU A 14 -5.53 1.90 7.21
CA GLU A 14 -5.60 0.55 6.62
C GLU A 14 -6.99 -0.09 6.77
N TYR A 15 -7.68 0.13 7.90
CA TYR A 15 -9.00 -0.47 8.14
C TYR A 15 -10.10 0.01 7.18
N VAL A 16 -9.88 1.14 6.50
CA VAL A 16 -10.82 1.65 5.49
C VAL A 16 -10.29 1.46 4.06
N LEU A 17 -8.97 1.54 3.86
CA LEU A 17 -8.35 1.37 2.54
C LEU A 17 -8.35 -0.10 2.08
N ILE A 18 -8.06 -1.04 2.98
CA ILE A 18 -7.92 -2.46 2.62
C ILE A 18 -9.25 -3.05 2.15
N PRO A 19 -10.39 -2.87 2.84
CA PRO A 19 -11.66 -3.41 2.38
C PRO A 19 -12.04 -2.94 0.97
N GLU A 20 -11.85 -1.64 0.69
CA GLU A 20 -12.13 -1.07 -0.63
C GLU A 20 -11.27 -1.73 -1.71
N LEU A 21 -9.97 -1.84 -1.47
CA LEU A 21 -9.04 -2.45 -2.41
C LEU A 21 -9.32 -3.96 -2.60
N VAL A 22 -9.66 -4.67 -1.52
CA VAL A 22 -10.03 -6.08 -1.56
C VAL A 22 -11.29 -6.30 -2.40
N ASN A 23 -12.31 -5.47 -2.22
CA ASN A 23 -13.55 -5.54 -3.00
C ASN A 23 -13.25 -5.37 -4.49
N LYS A 24 -12.42 -4.37 -4.84
CA LYS A 24 -12.04 -4.14 -6.23
C LYS A 24 -11.29 -5.33 -6.84
N LEU A 25 -10.27 -5.83 -6.13
CA LEU A 25 -9.45 -6.92 -6.64
C LEU A 25 -10.24 -8.23 -6.80
N ARG A 26 -11.28 -8.45 -5.98
CA ARG A 26 -12.17 -9.61 -6.09
C ARG A 26 -13.06 -9.61 -7.32
N GLU A 27 -13.16 -8.51 -8.06
CA GLU A 27 -13.81 -8.52 -9.38
C GLU A 27 -13.08 -9.42 -10.38
N LYS A 28 -11.76 -9.65 -10.18
CA LYS A 28 -10.95 -10.52 -11.03
C LYS A 28 -10.38 -11.75 -10.32
N TYR A 29 -9.93 -11.60 -9.08
CA TYR A 29 -9.26 -12.66 -8.35
C TYR A 29 -10.21 -13.39 -7.40
N THR A 30 -10.18 -14.72 -7.45
CA THR A 30 -11.01 -15.57 -6.58
C THR A 30 -10.70 -15.35 -5.10
N SER A 31 -9.43 -15.20 -4.77
CA SER A 31 -8.97 -14.95 -3.40
C SER A 31 -8.05 -13.75 -3.36
N VAL A 32 -8.32 -12.87 -2.40
CA VAL A 32 -7.54 -11.66 -2.09
C VAL A 32 -7.31 -11.64 -0.60
N THR A 33 -6.05 -11.85 -0.19
CA THR A 33 -5.67 -11.96 1.23
C THR A 33 -4.69 -10.84 1.58
N PRO A 34 -5.11 -9.82 2.35
CA PRO A 34 -4.20 -8.81 2.86
C PRO A 34 -3.34 -9.40 3.98
N ILE A 35 -2.03 -9.19 3.89
CA ILE A 35 -1.04 -9.64 4.86
C ILE A 35 -0.25 -8.43 5.34
N TYR A 36 -0.25 -8.23 6.65
CA TYR A 36 0.73 -7.36 7.29
C TYR A 36 1.88 -8.22 7.81
N PRO A 37 3.04 -8.23 7.13
CA PRO A 37 3.99 -9.29 7.34
C PRO A 37 4.78 -9.19 8.64
N TRP A 38 4.79 -10.30 9.34
CA TRP A 38 5.65 -10.60 10.46
C TRP A 38 6.40 -11.90 10.13
N MET A 39 7.67 -11.80 9.73
CA MET A 39 8.43 -12.95 9.21
C MET A 39 8.40 -14.22 10.06
N THR A 40 8.35 -14.10 11.39
CA THR A 40 8.27 -15.27 12.29
C THR A 40 6.87 -15.89 12.40
N ARG A 41 5.82 -15.24 11.88
CA ARG A 41 4.44 -15.72 11.85
C ARG A 41 4.09 -16.23 10.45
N GLU A 42 4.04 -15.34 9.46
CA GLU A 42 3.70 -15.71 8.08
C GLU A 42 4.82 -16.47 7.38
N GLY A 43 6.06 -16.36 7.85
CA GLY A 43 7.20 -17.14 7.35
C GLY A 43 7.47 -18.43 8.11
N SER A 44 6.53 -18.90 8.93
CA SER A 44 6.68 -20.15 9.68
C SER A 44 6.78 -21.37 8.75
N GLY A 45 7.37 -22.47 9.24
CA GLY A 45 7.43 -23.73 8.49
C GLY A 45 6.04 -24.21 8.06
N LEU A 46 5.05 -24.11 8.94
CA LEU A 46 3.66 -24.44 8.63
C LEU A 46 3.11 -23.63 7.45
N SER A 47 3.33 -22.31 7.45
CA SER A 47 2.88 -21.44 6.35
C SER A 47 3.56 -21.81 5.03
N LYS A 48 4.85 -22.13 5.05
CA LYS A 48 5.60 -22.57 3.87
C LYS A 48 5.07 -23.87 3.33
N ASP A 49 4.85 -24.86 4.18
CA ASP A 49 4.35 -26.18 3.78
C ASP A 49 2.95 -26.06 3.16
N LEU A 50 2.04 -25.34 3.82
CA LEU A 50 0.66 -25.11 3.35
C LEU A 50 0.58 -24.38 2.01
N HIS A 51 1.58 -23.56 1.68
CA HIS A 51 1.58 -22.71 0.49
C HIS A 51 2.67 -23.07 -0.53
N SER A 52 3.38 -24.18 -0.34
CA SER A 52 4.49 -24.65 -1.19
C SER A 52 4.09 -24.83 -2.67
N ALA A 53 2.87 -25.29 -2.93
CA ALA A 53 2.34 -25.50 -4.28
C ALA A 53 1.55 -24.31 -4.85
N HIS A 54 1.45 -23.19 -4.13
CA HIS A 54 0.63 -22.06 -4.54
C HIS A 54 1.48 -20.92 -5.13
N GLY A 55 0.99 -20.36 -6.25
CA GLY A 55 1.48 -19.11 -6.81
C GLY A 55 0.55 -17.95 -6.48
N PHE A 56 1.13 -16.79 -6.22
CA PHE A 56 0.41 -15.56 -5.91
C PHE A 56 0.89 -14.43 -6.80
N ARG A 57 -0.05 -13.63 -7.30
CA ARG A 57 0.24 -12.24 -7.68
C ARG A 57 0.20 -11.41 -6.42
N VAL A 58 1.05 -10.38 -6.32
CA VAL A 58 1.18 -9.59 -5.10
C VAL A 58 1.11 -8.11 -5.42
N LEU A 59 0.29 -7.37 -4.67
CA LEU A 59 0.23 -5.91 -4.67
C LEU A 59 0.67 -5.38 -3.30
N GLY A 60 1.63 -4.45 -3.27
CA GLY A 60 2.00 -3.72 -2.06
C GLY A 60 1.14 -2.47 -1.85
N LEU A 61 0.71 -2.21 -0.62
CA LEU A 61 -0.03 -1.02 -0.22
C LEU A 61 0.65 -0.32 0.95
N TYR A 62 0.97 0.96 0.77
CA TYR A 62 1.34 1.89 1.83
C TYR A 62 0.16 2.80 2.20
N ALA A 63 -0.48 2.54 3.34
CA ALA A 63 -1.55 3.40 3.85
C ALA A 63 -0.98 4.73 4.35
N ARG A 64 -1.46 5.85 3.84
CA ARG A 64 -1.12 7.20 4.28
C ARG A 64 -2.28 7.74 5.11
N ARG A 65 -1.93 8.38 6.22
CA ARG A 65 -2.90 9.04 7.10
C ARG A 65 -3.22 10.44 6.57
N PRO A 66 -4.48 10.88 6.63
CA PRO A 66 -4.83 12.25 6.31
C PRO A 66 -4.28 13.20 7.38
N LYS A 67 -3.68 14.30 6.95
CA LYS A 67 -3.39 15.43 7.84
C LYS A 67 -4.34 16.57 7.51
N VAL A 68 -5.01 17.13 8.50
CA VAL A 68 -6.05 18.14 8.31
C VAL A 68 -5.51 19.49 8.72
N LEU A 69 -5.69 20.50 7.87
CA LEU A 69 -5.42 21.89 8.19
C LEU A 69 -6.73 22.63 8.51
N ARG A 70 -6.98 22.88 9.80
CA ARG A 70 -8.26 23.44 10.27
C ARG A 70 -8.55 24.85 9.73
N GLU A 71 -7.52 25.68 9.58
CA GLU A 71 -7.65 27.07 9.13
C GLU A 71 -8.01 27.20 7.65
N GLN A 72 -7.84 26.14 6.84
CA GLN A 72 -8.14 26.13 5.40
C GLN A 72 -9.31 25.19 5.11
N ASN A 73 -10.48 25.41 5.72
CA ASN A 73 -11.69 24.61 5.47
C ASN A 73 -11.49 23.08 5.62
N GLY A 74 -10.56 22.67 6.47
CA GLY A 74 -10.23 21.26 6.67
C GLY A 74 -9.55 20.59 5.46
N LEU A 75 -8.72 21.32 4.71
CA LEU A 75 -7.94 20.74 3.62
C LEU A 75 -7.14 19.53 4.09
N ILE A 76 -7.17 18.47 3.28
CA ILE A 76 -6.46 17.22 3.53
C ILE A 76 -5.12 17.26 2.81
N HIS A 77 -4.08 17.02 3.59
CA HIS A 77 -2.70 16.86 3.15
C HIS A 77 -2.24 15.42 3.30
N MET A 78 -1.49 14.94 2.30
CA MET A 78 -0.82 13.65 2.33
C MET A 78 0.65 13.82 1.95
N LYS A 79 1.54 13.13 2.65
CA LYS A 79 2.97 13.12 2.33
C LYS A 79 3.38 11.80 1.71
N ILE A 80 4.08 11.82 0.58
CA ILE A 80 4.85 10.67 0.07
C ILE A 80 6.32 10.89 0.44
N ASN A 81 6.88 9.95 1.20
CA ASN A 81 8.27 10.05 1.65
C ASN A 81 9.20 9.26 0.71
N HIS A 82 10.49 9.61 0.75
CA HIS A 82 11.52 8.94 -0.03
C HIS A 82 11.59 7.43 0.22
N GLU A 83 11.37 6.98 1.45
CA GLU A 83 11.38 5.56 1.81
C GLU A 83 10.32 4.75 1.05
N LEU A 84 9.19 5.38 0.69
CA LEU A 84 8.12 4.73 -0.06
C LEU A 84 8.50 4.55 -1.52
N ALA A 85 9.14 5.55 -2.12
CA ALA A 85 9.65 5.45 -3.50
C ALA A 85 10.78 4.42 -3.61
N VAL A 86 11.69 4.38 -2.63
CA VAL A 86 12.74 3.34 -2.57
C VAL A 86 12.15 1.94 -2.44
N ALA A 87 11.16 1.77 -1.55
CA ALA A 87 10.45 0.51 -1.39
C ALA A 87 9.73 0.09 -2.68
N ALA A 88 9.05 1.03 -3.34
CA ALA A 88 8.34 0.79 -4.59
C ALA A 88 9.27 0.39 -5.73
N ALA A 89 10.43 1.05 -5.85
CA ALA A 89 11.45 0.67 -6.83
C ALA A 89 11.98 -0.75 -6.58
N ALA A 90 12.24 -1.10 -5.31
CA ALA A 90 12.65 -2.45 -4.94
C ALA A 90 11.54 -3.48 -5.25
N GLY A 91 10.29 -3.19 -4.89
CA GLY A 91 9.14 -4.05 -5.19
C GLY A 91 8.96 -4.29 -6.67
N ARG A 92 9.02 -3.22 -7.49
CA ARG A 92 8.92 -3.30 -8.94
C ARG A 92 10.00 -4.20 -9.55
N SER A 93 11.24 -4.11 -9.08
CA SER A 93 12.33 -4.99 -9.54
C SER A 93 12.09 -6.48 -9.25
N LEU A 94 11.21 -6.78 -8.29
CA LEU A 94 10.81 -8.12 -7.87
C LEU A 94 9.46 -8.55 -8.48
N GLY A 95 8.86 -7.72 -9.35
CA GLY A 95 7.53 -7.96 -9.91
C GLY A 95 6.40 -7.81 -8.89
N ILE A 96 6.55 -6.90 -7.93
CA ILE A 96 5.54 -6.54 -6.93
C ILE A 96 5.22 -5.05 -7.09
N PRO A 97 4.19 -4.67 -7.85
CA PRO A 97 3.76 -3.27 -7.92
C PRO A 97 3.37 -2.77 -6.52
N MET A 98 3.59 -1.48 -6.27
CA MET A 98 3.30 -0.86 -5.00
C MET A 98 2.50 0.43 -5.20
N ILE A 99 1.44 0.58 -4.42
CA ILE A 99 0.61 1.78 -4.39
C ILE A 99 0.59 2.39 -2.99
N ALA A 100 0.16 3.64 -2.91
CA ALA A 100 -0.23 4.28 -1.66
C ALA A 100 -1.69 4.71 -1.71
N GLY A 101 -2.33 4.75 -0.54
CA GLY A 101 -3.73 5.16 -0.40
C GLY A 101 -3.93 6.07 0.80
N CYS A 102 -4.80 7.07 0.69
CA CYS A 102 -5.20 7.94 1.80
C CYS A 102 -6.73 8.08 1.83
N PRO A 103 -7.40 7.79 2.96
CA PRO A 103 -8.80 8.14 3.11
C PRO A 103 -8.97 9.65 3.14
N LEU A 104 -9.97 10.16 2.44
CA LEU A 104 -10.34 11.57 2.42
C LEU A 104 -11.38 11.83 3.51
N ALA A 105 -10.92 11.79 4.75
CA ALA A 105 -11.70 12.04 5.95
C ALA A 105 -10.98 13.05 6.86
N LYS A 106 -11.76 13.88 7.54
CA LYS A 106 -11.28 15.00 8.37
C LYS A 106 -11.38 14.72 9.87
N ASP A 107 -12.14 13.71 10.26
CA ASP A 107 -12.27 13.22 11.63
C ASP A 107 -12.59 11.72 11.70
N LEU A 108 -12.79 11.20 12.92
CA LEU A 108 -13.07 9.78 13.16
C LEU A 108 -14.45 9.33 12.68
N ILE A 109 -15.44 10.24 12.65
CA ILE A 109 -16.80 9.94 12.19
C ILE A 109 -16.76 9.81 10.68
N GLU A 110 -16.17 10.78 9.98
CA GLU A 110 -15.97 10.71 8.52
C GLU A 110 -15.11 9.51 8.12
N LEU A 111 -14.10 9.15 8.93
CA LEU A 111 -13.28 7.98 8.66
C LEU A 111 -14.12 6.69 8.71
N GLY A 112 -15.00 6.56 9.70
CA GLY A 112 -15.85 5.38 9.87
C GLY A 112 -16.84 5.14 8.74
N SER A 113 -17.18 6.17 7.96
CA SER A 113 -18.06 6.10 6.79
C SER A 113 -17.37 6.50 5.48
N CYS A 114 -16.04 6.54 5.47
CA CYS A 114 -15.26 7.05 4.35
C CYS A 114 -15.43 6.16 3.10
N ASN A 115 -15.84 6.78 1.99
CA ASN A 115 -15.97 6.16 0.67
C ASN A 115 -15.20 6.94 -0.42
N ARG A 116 -14.37 7.90 0.01
CA ARG A 116 -13.54 8.74 -0.87
C ARG A 116 -12.09 8.52 -0.51
N PHE A 117 -11.29 8.16 -1.51
CA PHE A 117 -9.91 7.79 -1.32
C PHE A 117 -9.04 8.47 -2.36
N PHE A 118 -7.81 8.74 -1.98
CA PHE A 118 -6.76 9.17 -2.89
C PHE A 118 -5.75 8.05 -3.05
N TRP A 119 -5.54 7.63 -4.28
CA TRP A 119 -4.67 6.51 -4.62
C TRP A 119 -3.50 7.01 -5.46
N VAL A 120 -2.32 6.44 -5.21
CA VAL A 120 -1.08 6.81 -5.90
C VAL A 120 -0.38 5.55 -6.38
N ASP A 121 -0.01 5.56 -7.64
CA ASP A 121 0.96 4.63 -8.21
C ASP A 121 2.38 5.07 -7.82
N LEU A 122 3.01 4.34 -6.90
CA LEU A 122 4.34 4.70 -6.41
C LEU A 122 5.42 4.50 -7.47
N ALA A 123 5.17 3.75 -8.53
CA ALA A 123 6.12 3.57 -9.62
C ALA A 123 6.25 4.82 -10.51
N LYS A 124 5.25 5.70 -10.49
CA LYS A 124 5.21 6.96 -11.25
C LYS A 124 5.66 8.18 -10.45
N VAL A 125 5.85 8.05 -9.14
CA VAL A 125 6.32 9.13 -8.27
C VAL A 125 7.77 9.48 -8.60
N LYS A 126 8.02 10.75 -8.94
CA LYS A 126 9.34 11.27 -9.27
C LYS A 126 10.03 11.81 -8.02
N PRO A 127 11.37 11.96 -8.03
CA PRO A 127 12.08 12.59 -6.92
C PRO A 127 11.57 14.00 -6.55
N SER A 128 11.06 14.77 -7.52
CA SER A 128 10.43 16.08 -7.31
C SER A 128 9.17 16.03 -6.46
N ASP A 129 8.51 14.88 -6.39
CA ASP A 129 7.22 14.71 -5.73
C ASP A 129 7.39 14.26 -4.26
N LEU A 130 8.63 13.96 -3.86
CA LEU A 130 8.97 13.44 -2.54
C LEU A 130 9.12 14.54 -1.50
N GLY A 131 8.71 14.25 -0.27
CA GLY A 131 8.98 15.11 0.88
C GLY A 131 8.03 16.30 1.02
N PHE A 132 7.15 16.53 0.04
CA PHE A 132 6.12 17.56 0.06
C PHE A 132 4.77 17.02 0.56
N ASP A 133 3.99 17.89 1.20
CA ASP A 133 2.59 17.62 1.52
C ASP A 133 1.74 17.95 0.28
N MET A 134 1.16 16.93 -0.34
CA MET A 134 0.18 17.08 -1.41
C MET A 134 -1.15 17.55 -0.84
N VAL A 135 -1.77 18.54 -1.47
CA VAL A 135 -3.11 19.02 -1.12
C VAL A 135 -4.12 18.28 -1.99
N ILE A 136 -5.00 17.48 -1.38
CA ILE A 136 -5.84 16.53 -2.13
C ILE A 136 -7.30 16.99 -2.28
N ASP A 137 -7.85 17.70 -1.30
CA ASP A 137 -9.27 18.09 -1.28
C ASP A 137 -9.44 19.61 -1.50
N ASN A 138 -8.62 20.20 -2.40
CA ASN A 138 -8.69 21.62 -2.75
C ASN A 138 -9.22 21.83 -4.17
N PRO A 139 -10.44 22.39 -4.34
CA PRO A 139 -11.00 22.74 -5.65
C PRO A 139 -10.16 23.75 -6.46
N LEU A 140 -9.24 24.46 -5.82
CA LEU A 140 -8.39 25.51 -6.43
C LEU A 140 -6.96 25.04 -6.71
N ALA A 141 -6.57 23.80 -6.36
CA ALA A 141 -5.19 23.31 -6.52
C ALA A 141 -4.86 22.79 -7.93
N ASP A 142 -5.67 23.12 -8.94
CA ASP A 142 -5.94 22.18 -10.04
C ASP A 142 -5.16 22.38 -11.36
N GLU A 143 -4.11 23.20 -11.42
CA GLU A 143 -3.43 23.42 -12.72
C GLU A 143 -1.90 23.25 -12.74
N THR A 144 -1.21 23.17 -11.60
CA THR A 144 0.27 23.18 -11.58
C THR A 144 0.94 21.91 -11.07
N GLN A 145 0.17 20.96 -10.52
CA GLN A 145 0.72 19.70 -10.00
C GLN A 145 0.62 18.60 -11.06
N ASP A 146 1.76 18.02 -11.44
CA ASP A 146 1.81 16.79 -12.25
C ASP A 146 1.16 15.66 -11.43
N LYS A 147 -0.08 15.31 -11.81
CA LYS A 147 -0.86 14.25 -11.17
C LYS A 147 -0.72 12.90 -11.89
N SER A 148 0.30 12.71 -12.73
CA SER A 148 0.45 11.46 -13.51
C SER A 148 0.60 10.20 -12.66
N PHE A 149 0.99 10.33 -11.40
CA PHE A 149 1.07 9.24 -10.43
C PHE A 149 -0.25 9.00 -9.67
N VAL A 150 -1.26 9.84 -9.83
CA VAL A 150 -2.57 9.69 -9.19
C VAL A 150 -3.36 8.60 -9.93
N ILE A 151 -4.00 7.74 -9.16
CA ILE A 151 -4.91 6.71 -9.67
C ILE A 151 -6.33 7.25 -9.50
N ASP A 152 -6.89 7.79 -10.58
CA ASP A 152 -8.23 8.40 -10.57
C ASP A 152 -9.37 7.36 -10.52
N ASN A 153 -9.07 6.14 -10.95
CA ASN A 153 -10.02 5.03 -10.97
C ASN A 153 -9.32 3.75 -10.47
N LEU A 154 -9.95 3.06 -9.51
CA LEU A 154 -9.48 1.79 -8.99
C LEU A 154 -9.37 0.66 -10.05
N ASP A 155 -9.99 0.77 -11.23
CA ASP A 155 -9.71 -0.11 -12.38
C ASP A 155 -8.25 -0.07 -12.82
N GLU A 156 -7.57 1.06 -12.65
CA GLU A 156 -6.15 1.16 -12.96
C GLU A 156 -5.30 0.31 -12.01
N VAL A 157 -5.72 0.09 -10.76
CA VAL A 157 -5.04 -0.86 -9.87
C VAL A 157 -5.08 -2.28 -10.45
N LEU A 158 -6.22 -2.71 -10.99
CA LEU A 158 -6.31 -4.02 -11.65
C LEU A 158 -5.33 -4.12 -12.82
N ARG A 159 -5.27 -3.07 -13.66
CA ARG A 159 -4.34 -3.01 -14.79
C ARG A 159 -2.87 -3.02 -14.36
N ILE A 160 -2.52 -2.28 -13.30
CA ILE A 160 -1.17 -2.29 -12.72
C ILE A 160 -0.81 -3.70 -12.27
N VAL A 161 -1.69 -4.37 -11.52
CA VAL A 161 -1.43 -5.75 -11.08
C VAL A 161 -1.26 -6.68 -12.28
N GLU A 162 -2.13 -6.63 -13.27
CA GLU A 162 -2.04 -7.52 -14.45
C GLU A 162 -0.77 -7.29 -15.27
N ALA A 163 -0.36 -6.03 -15.43
CA ALA A 163 0.79 -5.66 -16.24
C ALA A 163 2.14 -5.87 -15.51
N GLU A 164 2.19 -5.64 -14.20
CA GLU A 164 3.46 -5.51 -13.47
C GLU A 164 3.69 -6.60 -12.44
N SER A 165 2.65 -7.30 -11.96
CA SER A 165 2.84 -8.37 -10.98
C SER A 165 3.32 -9.67 -11.63
N ASN A 166 4.28 -10.33 -11.01
CA ASN A 166 4.66 -11.69 -11.37
C ASN A 166 3.87 -12.70 -10.53
N LEU A 167 3.60 -13.87 -11.11
CA LEU A 167 3.13 -15.01 -10.33
C LEU A 167 4.33 -15.63 -9.60
N ILE A 168 4.39 -15.48 -8.28
CA ILE A 168 5.51 -15.92 -7.44
C ILE A 168 5.09 -16.94 -6.39
N GLY A 169 6.01 -17.85 -6.04
CA GLY A 169 5.80 -18.80 -4.94
C GLY A 169 5.92 -18.14 -3.57
N PHE A 170 5.45 -18.84 -2.53
CA PHE A 170 5.39 -18.29 -1.17
C PHE A 170 6.78 -17.93 -0.59
N ASP A 171 7.80 -18.77 -0.77
CA ASP A 171 9.17 -18.44 -0.33
C ASP A 171 9.72 -17.20 -1.02
N THR A 172 9.52 -17.07 -2.34
CA THR A 172 9.91 -15.88 -3.10
C THR A 172 9.21 -14.63 -2.56
N PHE A 173 7.90 -14.73 -2.27
CA PHE A 173 7.16 -13.64 -1.64
C PHE A 173 7.79 -13.22 -0.30
N LEU A 174 8.12 -14.18 0.57
CA LEU A 174 8.73 -13.89 1.87
C LEU A 174 10.09 -13.20 1.73
N GLU A 175 10.95 -13.66 0.82
CA GLU A 175 12.23 -13.02 0.54
C GLU A 175 12.06 -11.62 -0.05
N SER A 176 11.10 -11.43 -0.96
CA SER A 176 10.79 -10.12 -1.53
C SER A 176 10.40 -9.11 -0.46
N MET A 177 9.57 -9.49 0.52
CA MET A 177 9.20 -8.59 1.61
C MET A 177 10.41 -8.17 2.46
N LYS A 178 11.36 -9.08 2.69
CA LYS A 178 12.61 -8.75 3.38
C LYS A 178 13.39 -7.71 2.58
N VAL A 179 13.60 -7.93 1.30
CA VAL A 179 14.32 -6.99 0.42
C VAL A 179 13.67 -5.61 0.43
N ILE A 180 12.35 -5.54 0.21
CA ILE A 180 11.59 -4.28 0.21
C ILE A 180 11.67 -3.59 1.57
N GLY A 181 11.45 -4.33 2.66
CA GLY A 181 11.49 -3.79 4.02
C GLY A 181 12.87 -3.31 4.47
N MET A 182 13.95 -3.92 3.97
CA MET A 182 15.31 -3.44 4.21
C MET A 182 15.63 -2.19 3.38
N ALA A 183 15.23 -2.18 2.11
CA ALA A 183 15.42 -1.04 1.20
C ALA A 183 14.74 0.22 1.76
N SER A 184 13.50 0.10 2.24
CA SER A 184 12.75 1.24 2.82
C SER A 184 13.40 1.81 4.10
N ARG A 185 14.33 1.08 4.73
CA ARG A 185 15.05 1.48 5.94
C ARG A 185 16.48 1.93 5.66
N GLY A 186 16.89 1.97 4.39
CA GLY A 186 18.26 2.32 3.98
C GLY A 186 19.32 1.33 4.50
N ARG A 187 18.96 0.05 4.68
CA ARG A 187 19.86 -0.98 5.22
C ARG A 187 20.19 -2.03 4.15
N GLY A 188 21.48 -2.37 4.04
CA GLY A 188 21.98 -3.33 3.04
C GLY A 188 21.89 -4.82 3.41
N ALA A 189 21.48 -5.17 4.64
CA ALA A 189 21.42 -6.56 5.11
C ALA A 189 20.21 -6.81 6.02
N TYR A 190 19.58 -7.99 5.90
CA TYR A 190 18.40 -8.38 6.67
C TYR A 190 18.67 -8.43 8.19
N HIS A 191 17.73 -7.93 8.98
CA HIS A 191 17.73 -8.06 10.43
C HIS A 191 16.34 -8.50 10.91
N PRO A 192 16.18 -9.54 11.74
CA PRO A 192 14.87 -9.99 12.22
C PRO A 192 14.05 -8.89 12.95
N LEU A 193 14.73 -8.06 13.75
CA LEU A 193 14.11 -6.88 14.38
C LEU A 193 13.72 -5.78 13.38
N ALA A 194 14.14 -5.85 12.12
CA ALA A 194 13.65 -4.94 11.07
C ALA A 194 12.16 -5.18 10.77
N PHE A 195 11.56 -6.23 11.31
CA PHE A 195 10.11 -6.41 11.29
C PHE A 195 9.46 -6.18 12.67
N MET A 196 10.22 -5.77 13.69
CA MET A 196 9.66 -5.35 14.98
C MET A 196 9.48 -3.82 14.97
N GLY A 197 8.23 -3.38 14.85
CA GLY A 197 7.86 -1.96 14.82
C GLY A 197 8.16 -1.23 13.51
N GLY A 198 7.67 0.01 13.43
CA GLY A 198 7.81 0.89 12.26
C GLY A 198 6.71 0.72 11.21
N TYR A 199 6.54 1.75 10.38
CA TYR A 199 5.60 1.77 9.27
C TYR A 199 6.06 0.86 8.13
N LYS A 200 5.14 0.06 7.57
CA LYS A 200 5.41 -0.94 6.53
C LYS A 200 4.23 -1.05 5.59
N ALA A 201 4.48 -1.62 4.42
CA ALA A 201 3.42 -1.97 3.50
C ALA A 201 2.61 -3.17 4.01
N VAL A 202 1.33 -3.19 3.66
CA VAL A 202 0.48 -4.38 3.62
C VAL A 202 0.61 -4.98 2.23
N TYR A 203 0.64 -6.31 2.11
CA TYR A 203 0.72 -7.00 0.84
C TYR A 203 -0.57 -7.77 0.60
N LEU A 204 -1.20 -7.57 -0.55
CA LEU A 204 -2.39 -8.31 -0.94
C LEU A 204 -1.95 -9.48 -1.84
N LEU A 205 -2.14 -10.70 -1.36
CA LEU A 205 -1.89 -11.93 -2.11
C LEU A 205 -3.13 -12.28 -2.91
N LEU A 206 -2.96 -12.44 -4.21
CA LEU A 206 -4.02 -12.60 -5.19
C LEU A 206 -3.86 -13.94 -5.88
N THR A 207 -4.93 -14.72 -5.95
CA THR A 207 -4.93 -16.01 -6.65
C THR A 207 -6.28 -16.32 -7.26
N ASP A 208 -6.25 -16.96 -8.42
CA ASP A 208 -7.41 -17.46 -9.15
C ASP A 208 -7.75 -18.91 -8.77
N VAL A 209 -6.94 -19.53 -7.91
CA VAL A 209 -7.15 -20.91 -7.48
C VAL A 209 -8.23 -20.96 -6.41
N GLN A 210 -9.38 -21.56 -6.72
CA GLN A 210 -10.30 -22.05 -5.70
C GLN A 210 -9.66 -23.24 -4.98
N ARG A 211 -9.62 -23.21 -3.65
CA ARG A 211 -9.27 -24.42 -2.88
C ARG A 211 -10.28 -25.51 -3.24
N SER A 212 -9.84 -26.57 -3.89
CA SER A 212 -10.55 -27.85 -3.89
C SER A 212 -10.58 -28.33 -2.44
N GLY A 213 -11.74 -28.21 -1.79
CA GLY A 213 -11.89 -28.48 -0.37
C GLY A 213 -11.41 -29.88 0.00
N ARG A 214 -10.42 -29.94 0.89
CA ARG A 214 -10.24 -31.01 1.87
C ARG A 214 -9.62 -30.39 3.12
N PHE A 215 -10.44 -30.24 4.14
CA PHE A 215 -10.00 -30.34 5.53
C PHE A 215 -10.46 -31.71 6.02
#